data_AF-A0A8J3RTZ1-F1
#
_entry.id   AF-A0A8J3RTZ1-F1
#
_cell.length_a   1.000
_cell.length_b   1.000
_cell.length_c   1.000
_cell.angle_alpha   90.00
_cell.angle_beta   90.00
_cell.angle_gamma   90.00
#
_symmetry.space_group_name_H-M   'P 1'
#
loop_
_entity.id
_entity.type
_entity.pdbx_description
1 polymer ?
#
loop_
_entity_poly.entity_id
_entity_poly.type
_entity_poly.pdbx_seq_one_letter_code
_entity_poly.pdbx_strand_id
1 'polypeptide(L)'
;MLRMVTSRWVRLALAAVVTAVVVAAVLRLRGFRRVPADRDPRTSGGTPRTSGGVARGGRGPADAGASPGTLAGAGAGAGAGAGAEAGAVSQPPAPWPPVPILGVPTAADLARYATERYQPEPLPPRVPRPPLGETARRRLVRWGGAAIALCLLVFAAQALETAVFSKPHPFSETEHEGIYGIGVENLPGDRSCGPSEVRPDGTSHVFCTTVTFGRPPDGGDGPAETPPPDEDSSGGDPQWSGTGPGGAAPDDDCRPGTGRAAVRGIDPRVTRAVNRQWRRIERWLEANAPESRRALPPPARAGTIAVAEMQMGLLFPDDLRASLLRHDGIASGRTFRFFLYQGMDVRGIRDAWRMLCGVDSQDYGDPRGDWWDGRMIPVGEDGLGNHLVVDSVRRDVGETDHEGTMVFAPGGVRIRSYHALLKLTADALETGGTVGHWKPVAVDGWLDWEIVED
;
A
#
# COMPACT_ATOMS: atom_id res chain seq x y z
N MET A 1 -14.16 -24.19 -44.65
CA MET A 1 -14.24 -22.72 -44.86
C MET A 1 -13.40 -21.89 -43.89
N LEU A 2 -12.86 -22.46 -42.79
CA LEU A 2 -12.02 -21.72 -41.82
C LEU A 2 -10.54 -21.49 -42.22
N ARG A 3 -10.09 -21.94 -43.40
CA ARG A 3 -8.70 -21.73 -43.87
C ARG A 3 -8.49 -20.51 -44.78
N MET A 4 -9.54 -19.75 -45.11
CA MET A 4 -9.39 -18.53 -45.93
C MET A 4 -9.15 -17.25 -45.12
N VAL A 5 -9.30 -17.26 -43.79
CA VAL A 5 -9.19 -16.05 -42.95
C VAL A 5 -7.74 -15.70 -42.58
N THR A 6 -6.76 -16.55 -42.88
CA THR A 6 -5.34 -16.25 -42.58
C THR A 6 -4.66 -15.38 -43.63
N SER A 7 -5.26 -15.21 -44.81
CA SER A 7 -4.72 -14.37 -45.89
C SER A 7 -4.69 -12.90 -45.48
N ARG A 8 -3.49 -12.29 -45.54
CA ARG A 8 -3.28 -10.84 -45.32
C ARG A 8 -4.21 -9.99 -46.19
N TRP A 9 -4.57 -10.45 -47.38
CA TRP A 9 -5.50 -9.77 -48.29
C TRP A 9 -6.95 -9.77 -47.81
N VAL A 10 -7.38 -10.83 -47.12
CA VAL A 10 -8.73 -10.90 -46.54
C VAL A 10 -8.87 -9.96 -45.36
N ARG A 11 -7.80 -9.82 -44.55
CA ARG A 11 -7.75 -8.84 -43.44
C ARG A 11 -7.76 -7.40 -43.93
N LEU A 12 -7.02 -7.10 -44.99
CA LEU A 12 -7.03 -5.76 -45.61
C LEU A 12 -8.39 -5.43 -46.25
N ALA A 13 -9.03 -6.39 -46.91
CA ALA A 13 -10.36 -6.20 -47.47
C ALA A 13 -11.42 -5.95 -46.38
N LEU A 14 -11.38 -6.69 -45.28
CA LEU A 14 -12.25 -6.49 -44.12
C LEU A 14 -12.05 -5.11 -43.48
N ALA A 15 -10.80 -4.68 -43.31
CA ALA A 15 -10.48 -3.35 -42.77
C ALA A 15 -10.99 -2.22 -43.69
N ALA A 16 -10.86 -2.38 -45.01
CA ALA A 16 -11.37 -1.40 -45.98
C ALA A 16 -12.90 -1.29 -45.94
N VAL A 17 -13.60 -2.42 -45.82
CA VAL A 17 -15.07 -2.45 -45.71
C VAL A 17 -15.55 -1.78 -44.42
N VAL A 18 -14.92 -2.09 -43.29
CA VAL A 18 -15.25 -1.44 -42.00
C VAL A 18 -15.04 0.07 -42.08
N THR A 19 -13.93 0.51 -42.67
CA THR A 19 -13.63 1.93 -42.85
C THR A 19 -14.67 2.63 -43.73
N ALA A 20 -15.08 2.00 -44.84
CA ALA A 20 -16.10 2.55 -45.73
C ALA A 20 -17.47 2.67 -45.04
N VAL A 21 -17.86 1.70 -44.21
CA VAL A 21 -19.11 1.73 -43.43
C VAL A 21 -19.09 2.87 -42.40
N VAL A 22 -17.97 3.07 -41.71
CA VAL A 22 -17.81 4.17 -40.74
C VAL A 22 -17.88 5.53 -41.43
N VAL A 23 -17.20 5.70 -42.57
CA VAL A 23 -17.26 6.96 -43.35
C VAL A 23 -18.69 7.23 -43.84
N ALA A 24 -19.40 6.22 -44.33
CA ALA A 24 -20.79 6.36 -44.75
C ALA A 24 -21.73 6.74 -43.60
N ALA A 25 -21.53 6.18 -42.41
CA ALA A 25 -22.29 6.52 -41.20
C ALA A 25 -22.03 7.98 -40.77
N VAL A 26 -20.78 8.43 -40.81
CA VAL A 26 -20.40 9.82 -40.49
C VAL A 26 -20.98 10.81 -41.49
N LEU A 27 -20.96 10.48 -42.79
CA LEU A 27 -21.54 11.32 -43.84
C LEU A 27 -23.07 11.39 -43.74
N ARG A 28 -23.76 10.29 -43.40
CA ARG A 28 -25.21 10.29 -43.13
C ARG A 28 -25.56 11.14 -41.91
N LEU A 29 -24.74 11.11 -40.86
CA LEU A 29 -24.92 11.96 -39.66
C LEU A 29 -24.69 13.44 -39.95
N ARG A 30 -23.84 13.78 -40.94
CA ARG A 30 -23.61 15.17 -41.37
C ARG A 30 -24.65 15.68 -42.38
N GLY A 31 -25.28 14.80 -43.17
CA GLY A 31 -26.24 15.17 -44.22
C GLY A 31 -27.60 15.70 -43.74
N PHE A 32 -27.93 15.61 -42.45
CA PHE A 32 -29.23 16.03 -41.90
C PHE A 32 -29.34 17.53 -41.53
N ARG A 33 -28.43 18.38 -42.00
CA ARG A 33 -28.58 19.85 -41.89
C ARG A 33 -28.93 20.47 -43.24
N ARG A 34 -30.22 20.50 -43.58
CA ARG A 34 -30.80 21.55 -44.43
C ARG A 34 -31.59 22.50 -43.53
N VAL A 35 -31.13 23.74 -43.45
CA VAL A 35 -31.80 24.86 -42.78
C VAL A 35 -32.68 25.55 -43.82
N PRO A 36 -33.98 25.80 -43.58
CA PRO A 36 -34.72 26.84 -44.27
C PRO A 36 -34.46 28.18 -43.59
N ALA A 37 -34.23 29.20 -44.42
CA ALA A 37 -34.01 30.57 -44.03
C ALA A 37 -35.31 31.30 -43.65
N ASP A 38 -35.10 32.39 -42.89
CA ASP A 38 -35.81 33.67 -42.94
C ASP A 38 -37.04 33.89 -42.05
N ARG A 39 -36.89 34.68 -40.97
CA ARG A 39 -37.35 36.08 -40.88
C ARG A 39 -37.29 36.60 -39.44
N ASP A 40 -36.65 37.76 -39.30
CA ASP A 40 -36.86 38.76 -38.24
C ASP A 40 -37.91 39.77 -38.78
N PRO A 41 -38.71 40.50 -37.97
CA PRO A 41 -38.14 41.65 -37.24
C PRO A 41 -38.80 42.08 -35.90
N ARG A 42 -37.95 42.64 -35.02
CA ARG A 42 -38.12 43.86 -34.19
C ARG A 42 -39.18 43.92 -33.07
N THR A 43 -38.73 44.29 -31.86
CA THR A 43 -39.09 45.49 -31.06
C THR A 43 -38.44 45.37 -29.67
N SER A 44 -37.35 46.10 -29.35
CA SER A 44 -37.25 47.45 -28.77
C SER A 44 -37.56 47.60 -27.27
N GLY A 45 -36.58 48.13 -26.51
CA GLY A 45 -36.71 48.71 -25.16
C GLY A 45 -36.19 47.78 -24.06
N GLY A 46 -35.33 48.16 -23.11
CA GLY A 46 -34.76 49.43 -22.70
C GLY A 46 -34.19 49.19 -21.28
N THR A 47 -32.92 49.53 -21.05
CA THR A 47 -32.25 49.57 -19.74
C THR A 47 -32.73 50.80 -18.94
N PRO A 48 -32.68 50.84 -17.58
CA PRO A 48 -31.41 51.03 -16.86
C PRO A 48 -31.26 50.41 -15.46
N ARG A 49 -30.05 49.91 -15.20
CA ARG A 49 -29.13 50.22 -14.09
C ARG A 49 -29.73 50.84 -12.81
N THR A 50 -29.60 50.15 -11.68
CA THR A 50 -29.33 50.79 -10.37
C THR A 50 -28.37 49.96 -9.52
N SER A 51 -27.38 50.68 -8.98
CA SER A 51 -26.40 50.32 -7.97
C SER A 51 -26.95 50.60 -6.57
N GLY A 52 -26.56 49.80 -5.59
CA GLY A 52 -26.73 50.12 -4.17
C GLY A 52 -26.00 49.13 -3.27
N GLY A 53 -24.90 49.57 -2.66
CA GLY A 53 -24.27 48.87 -1.53
C GLY A 53 -24.42 49.68 -0.26
N VAL A 54 -24.52 49.01 0.90
CA VAL A 54 -24.28 49.47 2.29
C VAL A 54 -24.13 48.17 3.11
N ALA A 55 -22.96 47.77 3.62
CA ALA A 55 -22.20 48.21 4.81
C ALA A 55 -22.71 47.70 6.19
N ARG A 56 -21.76 47.05 6.88
CA ARG A 56 -21.44 47.04 8.33
C ARG A 56 -22.53 46.72 9.38
N GLY A 57 -22.17 45.76 10.24
CA GLY A 57 -22.65 45.68 11.63
C GLY A 57 -21.84 44.66 12.43
N GLY A 58 -20.78 45.12 13.10
CA GLY A 58 -20.08 44.36 14.13
C GLY A 58 -20.73 44.55 15.51
N ARG A 59 -20.57 43.56 16.39
CA ARG A 59 -20.61 43.72 17.86
C ARG A 59 -19.59 42.78 18.49
N GLY A 60 -18.79 43.37 19.37
CA GLY A 60 -17.64 42.76 20.04
C GLY A 60 -17.95 41.96 21.30
N PRO A 61 -16.91 41.61 22.07
CA PRO A 61 -16.92 40.64 23.15
C PRO A 61 -17.19 41.29 24.53
N ALA A 62 -17.50 40.47 25.53
CA ALA A 62 -17.54 40.88 26.93
C ALA A 62 -16.71 39.91 27.78
N ASP A 63 -15.88 40.54 28.62
CA ASP A 63 -14.88 40.00 29.52
C ASP A 63 -15.43 39.44 30.86
N ALA A 64 -14.51 38.76 31.54
CA ALA A 64 -14.21 38.79 32.98
C ALA A 64 -15.08 38.00 33.99
N GLY A 65 -14.38 37.19 34.79
CA GLY A 65 -14.81 36.70 36.10
C GLY A 65 -13.74 35.83 36.76
N ALA A 66 -13.09 36.36 37.79
CA ALA A 66 -11.90 35.84 38.47
C ALA A 66 -12.16 34.75 39.55
N SER A 67 -11.06 34.08 39.94
CA SER A 67 -10.81 33.07 41.00
C SER A 67 -11.15 33.53 42.46
N PRO A 68 -10.73 32.86 43.57
CA PRO A 68 -10.10 31.54 43.80
C PRO A 68 -10.67 30.74 45.01
N GLY A 69 -10.11 29.54 45.28
CA GLY A 69 -10.37 28.77 46.50
C GLY A 69 -9.29 27.73 46.83
N THR A 70 -8.29 28.16 47.59
CA THR A 70 -7.24 27.35 48.24
C THR A 70 -7.80 26.53 49.40
N LEU A 71 -7.43 25.25 49.54
CA LEU A 71 -7.24 24.62 50.86
C LEU A 71 -6.15 23.56 50.79
N ALA A 72 -5.05 23.85 51.48
CA ALA A 72 -4.00 22.92 51.87
C ALA A 72 -4.38 22.21 53.16
N GLY A 73 -3.98 20.95 53.30
CA GLY A 73 -4.04 20.19 54.54
C GLY A 73 -2.90 19.18 54.57
N ALA A 74 -1.78 19.58 55.18
CA ALA A 74 -0.67 18.72 55.54
C ALA A 74 -0.92 18.12 56.94
N GLY A 75 -0.61 16.84 57.11
CA GLY A 75 -0.57 16.14 58.40
C GLY A 75 0.56 15.11 58.36
N ALA A 76 1.58 15.36 59.19
CA ALA A 76 2.81 14.58 59.31
C ALA A 76 2.66 13.31 60.17
N GLY A 77 3.62 12.39 60.06
CA GLY A 77 3.83 11.32 61.03
C GLY A 77 4.89 10.30 60.61
N ALA A 78 6.12 10.51 61.08
CA ALA A 78 7.28 9.63 60.90
C ALA A 78 7.27 8.41 61.83
N GLY A 79 8.01 7.36 61.46
CA GLY A 79 8.38 6.25 62.37
C GLY A 79 9.26 5.21 61.68
N ALA A 80 10.57 5.26 61.95
CA ALA A 80 11.57 4.29 61.51
C ALA A 80 11.61 3.06 62.44
N GLY A 81 11.99 1.90 61.89
CA GLY A 81 12.33 0.70 62.66
C GLY A 81 12.91 -0.39 61.76
N ALA A 82 14.20 -0.65 61.90
CA ALA A 82 14.95 -1.70 61.21
C ALA A 82 14.86 -3.03 61.96
N GLY A 83 14.93 -4.16 61.25
CA GLY A 83 15.44 -5.42 61.80
C GLY A 83 14.75 -6.71 61.34
N ALA A 84 15.57 -7.60 60.78
CA ALA A 84 15.50 -9.08 60.77
C ALA A 84 14.82 -9.79 59.59
N GLU A 85 15.66 -10.54 58.87
CA GLU A 85 15.39 -11.61 57.92
C GLU A 85 14.52 -12.73 58.52
N ALA A 86 13.52 -13.18 57.75
CA ALA A 86 12.99 -14.54 57.78
C ALA A 86 12.29 -14.84 56.45
N GLY A 87 12.43 -16.07 55.96
CA GLY A 87 12.23 -16.45 54.57
C GLY A 87 10.84 -16.16 53.98
N ALA A 88 10.84 -15.54 52.81
CA ALA A 88 9.65 -15.36 51.98
C ALA A 88 9.30 -16.67 51.28
N VAL A 89 8.44 -17.46 51.92
CA VAL A 89 7.64 -18.49 51.24
C VAL A 89 6.64 -17.76 50.37
N SER A 90 6.73 -17.95 49.05
CA SER A 90 5.78 -17.44 48.07
C SER A 90 4.36 -17.92 48.38
N GLN A 91 3.52 -17.04 48.93
CA GLN A 91 2.09 -17.30 49.05
C GLN A 91 1.43 -17.29 47.66
N PRO A 92 0.47 -18.20 47.38
CA PRO A 92 -0.32 -18.13 46.16
C PRO A 92 -1.16 -16.84 46.13
N PRO A 93 -1.45 -16.28 44.95
CA PRO A 93 -2.21 -15.04 44.84
C PRO A 93 -3.58 -15.19 45.49
N ALA A 94 -3.93 -14.23 46.35
CA ALA A 94 -5.22 -14.19 47.03
C ALA A 94 -6.36 -14.23 46.00
N PRO A 95 -7.42 -15.02 46.23
CA PRO A 95 -8.60 -15.01 45.37
C PRO A 95 -9.23 -13.62 45.40
N TRP A 96 -9.58 -13.11 44.21
CA TRP A 96 -10.31 -11.86 44.06
C TRP A 96 -11.56 -11.85 44.96
N PRO A 97 -11.89 -10.72 45.61
CA PRO A 97 -13.11 -10.64 46.40
C PRO A 97 -14.33 -10.91 45.50
N PRO A 98 -15.37 -11.59 45.99
CA PRO A 98 -16.52 -12.05 45.19
C PRO A 98 -17.45 -10.94 44.70
N VAL A 99 -17.07 -9.67 44.85
CA VAL A 99 -17.88 -8.51 44.45
C VAL A 99 -16.98 -7.45 43.83
N PRO A 100 -17.31 -6.94 42.62
CA PRO A 100 -16.62 -5.79 42.04
C PRO A 100 -16.64 -4.61 43.03
N ILE A 101 -15.48 -3.95 43.18
CA ILE A 101 -15.30 -2.76 44.06
C ILE A 101 -16.26 -1.62 43.67
N LEU A 102 -16.76 -1.64 42.45
CA LEU A 102 -17.87 -0.82 41.99
C LEU A 102 -19.13 -1.67 42.11
N GLY A 103 -19.91 -1.48 43.19
CA GLY A 103 -21.11 -2.27 43.48
C GLY A 103 -22.06 -2.43 42.29
N VAL A 104 -22.93 -3.45 42.35
CA VAL A 104 -23.91 -3.72 41.30
C VAL A 104 -24.73 -2.45 41.03
N PRO A 105 -24.76 -1.93 39.78
CA PRO A 105 -25.52 -0.72 39.46
C PRO A 105 -26.96 -0.87 39.93
N THR A 106 -27.45 0.11 40.67
CA THR A 106 -28.85 0.11 41.10
C THR A 106 -29.76 0.32 39.90
N ALA A 107 -31.05 -0.04 40.02
CA ALA A 107 -32.03 0.27 38.98
C ALA A 107 -32.09 1.78 38.66
N ALA A 108 -31.78 2.63 39.64
CA ALA A 108 -31.68 4.09 39.46
C ALA A 108 -30.41 4.54 38.71
N ASP A 109 -29.32 3.77 38.77
CA ASP A 109 -28.12 4.00 37.96
C ASP A 109 -28.40 3.59 36.51
N LEU A 110 -29.02 2.42 36.31
CA LEU A 110 -29.41 1.96 34.98
C LEU A 110 -30.42 2.90 34.30
N ALA A 111 -31.36 3.47 35.05
CA ALA A 111 -32.32 4.45 34.53
C ALA A 111 -31.66 5.77 34.10
N ARG A 112 -30.54 6.17 34.72
CA ARG A 112 -29.77 7.37 34.32
C ARG A 112 -29.01 7.21 33.02
N TYR A 113 -28.62 5.97 32.67
CA TYR A 113 -27.88 5.65 31.44
C TYR A 113 -28.74 5.03 30.34
N ALA A 114 -30.03 4.80 30.59
CA ALA A 114 -30.99 4.46 29.55
C ALA A 114 -31.23 5.70 28.67
N THR A 115 -30.35 5.93 27.70
CA THR A 115 -30.65 6.83 26.60
C THR A 115 -31.92 6.36 25.92
N GLU A 116 -32.81 7.32 25.66
CA GLU A 116 -34.07 7.12 24.95
C GLU A 116 -33.81 6.25 23.71
N ARG A 117 -34.58 5.17 23.55
CA ARG A 117 -34.39 4.25 22.40
C ARG A 117 -34.47 5.09 21.13
N TYR A 118 -33.38 5.16 20.39
CA TYR A 118 -33.36 5.74 19.05
C TYR A 118 -34.43 5.04 18.22
N GLN A 119 -35.56 5.72 18.04
CA GLN A 119 -36.56 5.35 17.05
C GLN A 119 -36.14 6.06 15.77
N PRO A 120 -35.60 5.34 14.76
CA PRO A 120 -35.27 5.96 13.49
C PRO A 120 -36.56 6.56 12.92
N GLU A 121 -36.52 7.85 12.65
CA GLU A 121 -37.59 8.55 11.96
C GLU A 121 -37.77 7.87 10.58
N PRO A 122 -38.99 7.47 10.18
CA PRO A 122 -39.19 6.79 8.90
C PRO A 122 -38.73 7.71 7.78
N LEU A 123 -37.75 7.25 7.00
CA LEU A 123 -37.22 7.95 5.84
C LEU A 123 -38.40 8.37 4.93
N PRO A 124 -38.46 9.65 4.51
CA PRO A 124 -39.50 10.09 3.61
C PRO A 124 -39.44 9.26 2.31
N PRO A 125 -40.60 8.94 1.70
CA PRO A 125 -40.62 8.16 0.47
C PRO A 125 -39.74 8.84 -0.58
N ARG A 126 -38.75 8.10 -1.08
CA ARG A 126 -37.85 8.58 -2.14
C ARG A 126 -38.68 8.97 -3.36
N VAL A 127 -38.79 10.27 -3.60
CA VAL A 127 -39.37 10.79 -4.84
C VAL A 127 -38.49 10.31 -6.00
N PRO A 128 -39.04 9.65 -7.03
CA PRO A 128 -38.28 9.27 -8.21
C PRO A 128 -37.60 10.50 -8.79
N ARG A 129 -36.27 10.43 -8.97
CA ARG A 129 -35.53 11.54 -9.59
C ARG A 129 -36.11 11.78 -10.98
N PRO A 130 -36.36 13.04 -11.38
CA PRO A 130 -36.83 13.33 -12.72
C PRO A 130 -35.83 12.79 -13.75
N PRO A 131 -36.29 12.26 -14.89
CA PRO A 131 -35.41 11.77 -15.93
C PRO A 131 -34.48 12.90 -16.39
N LEU A 132 -33.23 12.55 -16.68
CA LEU A 132 -32.23 13.50 -17.20
C LEU A 132 -32.81 14.24 -18.41
N GLY A 133 -32.70 15.56 -18.40
CA GLY A 133 -33.16 16.39 -19.51
C GLY A 133 -32.54 15.94 -20.84
N GLU A 134 -33.29 16.07 -21.93
CA GLU A 134 -32.90 15.68 -23.29
C GLU A 134 -31.51 16.22 -23.70
N THR A 135 -31.16 17.42 -23.24
CA THR A 135 -29.85 18.05 -23.42
C THR A 135 -28.72 17.36 -22.67
N ALA A 136 -28.96 16.94 -21.42
CA ALA A 136 -28.00 16.17 -20.63
C ALA A 136 -27.77 14.79 -21.24
N ARG A 137 -28.85 14.12 -21.69
CA ARG A 137 -28.77 12.83 -22.39
C ARG A 137 -27.94 12.92 -23.66
N ARG A 138 -28.13 13.97 -24.47
CA ARG A 138 -27.33 14.19 -25.69
C ARG A 138 -25.87 14.48 -25.42
N ARG A 139 -25.53 15.19 -24.34
CA ARG A 139 -24.14 15.40 -23.93
C ARG A 139 -23.49 14.10 -23.47
N LEU A 140 -24.18 13.31 -22.65
CA LEU A 140 -23.72 11.98 -22.21
C LEU A 140 -23.46 11.04 -23.38
N VAL A 141 -24.36 10.97 -24.36
CA VAL A 141 -24.16 10.12 -25.56
C VAL A 141 -22.99 10.61 -26.41
N ARG A 142 -22.78 11.93 -26.53
CA ARG A 142 -21.65 12.50 -27.28
C ARG A 142 -20.32 12.22 -26.61
N TRP A 143 -20.23 12.42 -25.30
CA TRP A 143 -19.01 12.16 -24.54
C TRP A 143 -18.73 10.65 -24.42
N GLY A 144 -19.75 9.83 -24.24
CA GLY A 144 -19.61 8.37 -24.28
C GLY A 144 -19.13 7.86 -25.64
N GLY A 145 -19.66 8.41 -26.74
CA GLY A 145 -19.18 8.10 -28.08
C GLY A 145 -17.73 8.53 -28.31
N ALA A 146 -17.33 9.70 -27.80
CA ALA A 146 -15.95 10.18 -27.87
C ALA A 146 -14.97 9.29 -27.06
N ALA A 147 -15.37 8.87 -25.86
CA ALA A 147 -14.58 7.95 -25.04
C ALA A 147 -14.40 6.60 -25.71
N ILE A 148 -15.47 6.01 -26.27
CA ILE A 148 -15.39 4.74 -27.01
C ILE A 148 -14.47 4.87 -28.24
N ALA A 149 -14.58 5.97 -28.99
CA ALA A 149 -13.69 6.23 -30.12
C ALA A 149 -12.22 6.33 -29.70
N LEU A 150 -11.93 6.96 -28.56
CA LEU A 150 -10.58 7.06 -28.01
C LEU A 150 -10.03 5.68 -27.61
N CYS A 151 -10.82 4.86 -26.90
CA CYS A 151 -10.43 3.50 -26.53
C CYS A 151 -10.11 2.64 -27.75
N LEU A 152 -10.94 2.72 -28.81
CA LEU A 152 -10.68 1.98 -30.06
C LEU A 152 -9.38 2.43 -30.74
N LEU A 153 -9.05 3.72 -30.66
CA LEU A 153 -7.82 4.27 -31.23
C LEU A 153 -6.58 3.76 -30.48
N VAL A 154 -6.63 3.72 -29.15
CA VAL A 154 -5.57 3.17 -28.30
C VAL A 154 -5.37 1.67 -28.58
N PHE A 155 -6.46 0.89 -28.61
CA PHE A 155 -6.38 -0.54 -28.95
C PHE A 155 -5.81 -0.78 -30.34
N ALA A 156 -6.20 0.02 -31.33
CA ALA A 156 -5.65 -0.07 -32.68
C ALA A 156 -4.15 0.25 -32.71
N ALA A 157 -3.69 1.23 -31.93
CA ALA A 157 -2.27 1.55 -31.81
C ALA A 157 -1.48 0.38 -31.19
N GLN A 158 -1.98 -0.23 -30.12
CA GLN A 158 -1.34 -1.41 -29.52
C GLN A 158 -1.34 -2.64 -30.44
N ALA A 159 -2.42 -2.86 -31.18
CA ALA A 159 -2.50 -3.92 -32.18
C ALA A 159 -1.51 -3.69 -33.36
N LEU A 160 -1.30 -2.43 -33.75
CA LEU A 160 -0.32 -2.06 -34.77
C LEU A 160 1.11 -2.28 -34.26
N GLU A 161 1.40 -1.85 -33.04
CA GLU A 161 2.70 -2.02 -32.41
C GLU A 161 3.09 -3.49 -32.28
N THR A 162 2.16 -4.32 -31.79
CA THR A 162 2.36 -5.77 -31.72
C THR A 162 2.52 -6.37 -33.13
N ALA A 163 1.78 -5.92 -34.14
CA ALA A 163 1.90 -6.46 -35.49
C ALA A 163 3.21 -6.06 -36.20
N VAL A 164 3.77 -4.88 -35.91
CA VAL A 164 4.96 -4.33 -36.57
C VAL A 164 6.25 -4.72 -35.84
N PHE A 165 6.22 -4.76 -34.50
CA PHE A 165 7.43 -4.93 -33.67
C PHE A 165 7.55 -6.29 -33.00
N SER A 166 6.57 -7.20 -33.14
CA SER A 166 6.77 -8.59 -32.71
C SER A 166 7.78 -9.27 -33.64
N LYS A 167 9.03 -9.37 -33.19
CA LYS A 167 10.00 -10.29 -33.80
C LYS A 167 9.47 -11.71 -33.63
N PRO A 168 9.39 -12.53 -34.70
CA PRO A 168 9.03 -13.92 -34.55
C PRO A 168 10.09 -14.61 -33.71
N HIS A 169 9.71 -15.15 -32.55
CA HIS A 169 10.53 -16.13 -31.85
C HIS A 169 10.59 -17.39 -32.71
N PRO A 170 11.77 -17.83 -33.16
CA PRO A 170 11.91 -19.15 -33.75
C PRO A 170 11.86 -20.16 -32.61
N PHE A 171 10.69 -20.71 -32.32
CA PHE A 171 10.61 -21.95 -31.54
C PHE A 171 10.13 -23.07 -32.45
N SER A 172 11.08 -23.93 -32.81
CA SER A 172 10.80 -25.30 -33.19
C SER A 172 10.37 -26.07 -31.96
N GLU A 173 9.26 -26.75 -32.11
CA GLU A 173 8.74 -27.84 -31.29
C GLU A 173 9.85 -28.87 -31.03
N THR A 174 10.18 -29.11 -29.77
CA THR A 174 10.78 -30.37 -29.31
C THR A 174 10.55 -30.48 -27.81
N GLU A 175 9.74 -31.47 -27.42
CA GLU A 175 9.73 -32.04 -26.07
C GLU A 175 11.17 -32.29 -25.65
N HIS A 176 11.62 -31.81 -24.48
CA HIS A 176 12.62 -32.47 -23.64
C HIS A 176 12.49 -31.97 -22.20
N GLU A 177 12.37 -32.95 -21.31
CA GLU A 177 12.43 -32.90 -19.86
C GLU A 177 13.82 -32.40 -19.39
N GLY A 178 13.89 -31.38 -18.52
CA GLY A 178 15.13 -31.02 -17.83
C GLY A 178 15.31 -29.57 -17.37
N ILE A 179 15.27 -29.39 -16.04
CA ILE A 179 16.09 -28.47 -15.21
C ILE A 179 16.09 -26.98 -15.59
N TYR A 180 15.40 -26.18 -14.76
CA TYR A 180 15.40 -24.71 -14.79
C TYR A 180 16.81 -24.11 -14.71
N GLY A 181 17.28 -23.56 -15.83
CA GLY A 181 18.38 -22.59 -15.87
C GLY A 181 17.84 -21.18 -15.57
N ILE A 182 18.28 -20.61 -14.45
CA ILE A 182 18.05 -19.22 -14.09
C ILE A 182 18.75 -18.34 -15.13
N GLY A 183 18.01 -17.40 -15.74
CA GLY A 183 18.56 -16.42 -16.67
C GLY A 183 19.68 -15.59 -16.04
N VAL A 184 20.82 -15.54 -16.72
CA VAL A 184 22.08 -14.88 -16.33
C VAL A 184 22.04 -13.35 -16.42
N GLU A 185 20.85 -12.74 -16.39
CA GLU A 185 20.68 -11.30 -16.63
C GLU A 185 20.60 -10.47 -15.34
N ASN A 186 20.57 -11.11 -14.16
CA ASN A 186 20.45 -10.41 -12.87
C ASN A 186 21.33 -11.03 -11.77
N LEU A 187 22.66 -10.95 -11.89
CA LEU A 187 23.57 -11.26 -10.78
C LEU A 187 24.57 -10.11 -10.51
N PRO A 188 24.80 -9.71 -9.23
CA PRO A 188 25.63 -8.57 -8.87
C PRO A 188 27.12 -8.80 -9.20
N GLY A 189 27.81 -7.71 -9.51
CA GLY A 189 29.24 -7.68 -9.86
C GLY A 189 30.15 -8.26 -8.78
N ASP A 190 30.92 -9.28 -9.19
CA ASP A 190 32.32 -9.60 -8.80
C ASP A 190 32.65 -11.06 -9.18
N ARG A 191 32.38 -11.45 -10.43
CA ARG A 191 32.83 -12.72 -10.99
C ARG A 191 33.46 -12.49 -12.35
N SER A 192 34.75 -12.80 -12.48
CA SER A 192 35.43 -12.86 -13.77
C SER A 192 35.04 -14.17 -14.45
N CYS A 193 34.13 -14.12 -15.42
CA CYS A 193 33.79 -15.26 -16.26
C CYS A 193 34.57 -15.18 -17.59
N GLY A 194 35.09 -16.32 -18.06
CA GLY A 194 35.73 -16.40 -19.38
C GLY A 194 34.72 -16.36 -20.53
N PRO A 195 35.16 -16.14 -21.78
CA PRO A 195 34.28 -16.13 -22.94
C PRO A 195 33.58 -17.48 -23.13
N SER A 196 32.31 -17.47 -23.55
CA SER A 196 31.51 -18.67 -23.76
C SER A 196 32.05 -19.51 -24.91
N GLU A 197 32.26 -20.80 -24.67
CA GLU A 197 32.64 -21.75 -25.71
C GLU A 197 31.42 -22.56 -26.15
N VAL A 198 31.14 -22.58 -27.45
CA VAL A 198 30.00 -23.32 -28.03
C VAL A 198 30.50 -24.67 -28.52
N ARG A 199 29.94 -25.75 -27.99
CA ARG A 199 30.25 -27.11 -28.43
C ARG A 199 29.48 -27.49 -29.70
N PRO A 200 29.94 -28.52 -30.43
CA PRO A 200 29.29 -28.98 -31.67
C PRO A 200 27.85 -29.48 -31.49
N ASP A 201 27.45 -29.79 -30.26
CA ASP A 201 26.09 -30.19 -29.86
C ASP A 201 25.16 -28.99 -29.61
N GLY A 202 25.66 -27.75 -29.79
CA GLY A 202 24.90 -26.51 -29.64
C GLY A 202 24.85 -25.98 -28.21
N THR A 203 25.47 -26.66 -27.24
CA THR A 203 25.51 -26.22 -25.84
C THR A 203 26.65 -25.23 -25.60
N SER A 204 26.34 -24.12 -24.92
CA SER A 204 27.31 -23.09 -24.52
C SER A 204 27.69 -23.25 -23.06
N HIS A 205 28.99 -23.33 -22.77
CA HIS A 205 29.51 -23.37 -21.40
C HIS A 205 30.24 -22.07 -21.06
N VAL A 206 29.98 -21.55 -19.87
CA VAL A 206 30.70 -20.39 -19.30
C VAL A 206 31.35 -20.85 -18.00
N PHE A 207 32.67 -20.70 -17.92
CA PHE A 207 33.43 -20.97 -16.70
C PHE A 207 33.57 -19.68 -15.90
N CYS A 208 33.05 -19.69 -14.68
CA CYS A 208 33.24 -18.61 -13.70
C CYS A 208 33.97 -19.17 -12.49
N THR A 209 35.17 -18.68 -12.19
CA THR A 209 35.90 -19.01 -10.96
C THR A 209 35.44 -18.11 -9.82
N THR A 210 35.26 -18.70 -8.64
CA THR A 210 35.04 -17.95 -7.40
C THR A 210 36.38 -17.77 -6.70
N VAL A 211 36.83 -16.53 -6.51
CA VAL A 211 38.00 -16.24 -5.67
C VAL A 211 37.54 -16.30 -4.21
N THR A 212 37.69 -17.46 -3.58
CA THR A 212 37.62 -17.57 -2.12
C THR A 212 38.91 -17.05 -1.52
N PHE A 213 38.86 -15.91 -0.81
CA PHE A 213 39.96 -15.48 0.07
C PHE A 213 40.06 -16.42 1.27
N GLY A 214 40.89 -17.45 1.12
CA GLY A 214 41.35 -18.29 2.22
C GLY A 214 42.50 -17.60 2.97
N ARG A 215 42.43 -17.61 4.30
CA ARG A 215 43.52 -17.21 5.21
C ARG A 215 44.78 -18.03 4.90
N PRO A 216 45.98 -17.42 4.77
CA PRO A 216 47.19 -18.18 4.47
C PRO A 216 47.73 -18.90 5.72
N PRO A 217 48.30 -20.12 5.56
CA PRO A 217 49.13 -20.74 6.58
C PRO A 217 50.55 -20.14 6.59
N ASP A 218 51.21 -20.26 7.73
CA ASP A 218 52.54 -19.74 8.04
C ASP A 218 53.66 -20.24 7.11
N GLY A 219 54.59 -19.33 6.77
CA GLY A 219 56.02 -19.63 6.57
C GLY A 219 56.55 -19.67 5.13
N GLY A 220 57.50 -18.79 4.82
CA GLY A 220 58.46 -18.97 3.72
C GLY A 220 58.95 -17.68 3.05
N ASP A 221 60.23 -17.35 3.26
CA ASP A 221 60.96 -16.15 2.81
C ASP A 221 61.02 -15.92 1.28
N GLY A 222 60.92 -14.64 0.87
CA GLY A 222 61.24 -14.14 -0.48
C GLY A 222 61.06 -12.61 -0.56
N PRO A 223 61.92 -11.86 -1.29
CA PRO A 223 62.09 -10.42 -1.07
C PRO A 223 60.97 -9.57 -1.68
N ALA A 224 60.71 -8.45 -0.99
CA ALA A 224 59.71 -7.45 -1.31
C ALA A 224 59.88 -6.85 -2.72
N GLU A 225 58.86 -7.03 -3.55
CA GLU A 225 58.63 -6.22 -4.74
C GLU A 225 57.53 -5.20 -4.42
N THR A 226 57.92 -3.93 -4.41
CA THR A 226 57.04 -2.76 -4.26
C THR A 226 56.02 -2.72 -5.39
N PRO A 227 54.70 -2.67 -5.12
CA PRO A 227 53.72 -2.35 -6.15
C PRO A 227 53.76 -0.84 -6.50
N PRO A 228 53.44 -0.46 -7.75
CA PRO A 228 53.38 0.93 -8.18
C PRO A 228 52.23 1.69 -7.50
N PRO A 229 52.28 3.04 -7.46
CA PRO A 229 51.25 3.82 -6.76
C PRO A 229 49.91 3.71 -7.50
N ASP A 230 48.89 3.24 -6.80
CA ASP A 230 47.51 3.24 -7.28
C ASP A 230 47.03 4.69 -7.43
N GLU A 231 46.65 5.03 -8.67
CA GLU A 231 45.92 6.24 -9.01
C GLU A 231 44.52 6.20 -8.37
N ASP A 232 44.08 7.38 -7.93
CA ASP A 232 42.80 7.69 -7.31
C ASP A 232 41.62 6.87 -7.86
N SER A 233 41.17 5.87 -7.09
CA SER A 233 39.83 5.32 -7.22
C SER A 233 39.02 5.73 -6.00
N SER A 234 38.54 6.96 -6.06
CA SER A 234 37.38 7.40 -5.28
C SER A 234 36.18 6.56 -5.72
N GLY A 235 35.91 5.48 -4.99
CA GLY A 235 34.64 4.78 -5.04
C GLY A 235 33.55 5.71 -4.52
N GLY A 236 32.98 6.51 -5.42
CA GLY A 236 31.83 7.35 -5.13
C GLY A 236 30.62 6.47 -4.85
N ASP A 237 30.10 6.55 -3.62
CA ASP A 237 28.69 6.24 -3.37
C ASP A 237 27.84 6.99 -4.41
N PRO A 238 26.77 6.40 -4.96
CA PRO A 238 25.87 7.13 -5.84
C PRO A 238 25.22 8.24 -5.03
N GLN A 239 25.75 9.45 -5.19
CA GLN A 239 25.22 10.65 -4.58
C GLN A 239 23.82 10.86 -5.16
N TRP A 240 22.81 10.74 -4.31
CA TRP A 240 21.44 11.13 -4.63
C TRP A 240 21.40 12.64 -4.84
N SER A 241 21.74 13.09 -6.05
CA SER A 241 21.50 14.46 -6.50
C SER A 241 20.07 14.55 -7.02
N GLY A 242 19.11 14.54 -6.09
CA GLY A 242 17.70 14.74 -6.37
C GLY A 242 17.44 16.19 -6.78
N THR A 243 17.57 16.46 -8.07
CA THR A 243 16.81 17.54 -8.74
C THR A 243 16.08 16.89 -9.89
N GLY A 244 14.90 16.35 -9.60
CA GLY A 244 13.97 15.90 -10.63
C GLY A 244 13.58 17.08 -11.54
N PRO A 245 13.08 16.80 -12.75
CA PRO A 245 12.61 17.82 -13.69
C PRO A 245 11.29 18.41 -13.20
N GLY A 246 11.35 19.20 -12.12
CA GLY A 246 10.18 19.79 -11.48
C GLY A 246 10.54 20.87 -10.44
N GLY A 247 11.74 20.83 -9.86
CA GLY A 247 12.18 21.85 -8.90
C GLY A 247 11.40 21.84 -7.57
N ALA A 248 10.51 20.86 -7.35
CA ALA A 248 9.97 20.57 -6.03
C ALA A 248 11.08 20.00 -5.16
N ALA A 249 11.21 20.52 -3.93
CA ALA A 249 12.08 19.93 -2.95
C ALA A 249 11.50 18.55 -2.56
N PRO A 250 12.32 17.50 -2.43
CA PRO A 250 11.85 16.23 -1.91
C PRO A 250 11.24 16.44 -0.51
N ASP A 251 10.16 15.70 -0.24
CA ASP A 251 9.56 15.55 1.08
C ASP A 251 10.63 15.39 2.17
N ASP A 252 10.50 16.15 3.27
CA ASP A 252 11.50 16.21 4.34
C ASP A 252 11.69 14.85 5.04
N ASP A 253 10.65 14.01 5.08
CA ASP A 253 10.63 12.68 5.68
C ASP A 253 11.16 11.60 4.71
N CYS A 254 11.30 11.90 3.42
CA CYS A 254 11.91 11.04 2.40
C CYS A 254 13.45 11.05 2.39
N ARG A 255 14.06 11.07 3.58
CA ARG A 255 15.52 11.15 3.76
C ARG A 255 16.09 9.87 4.40
N PRO A 256 16.95 9.12 3.68
CA PRO A 256 17.67 7.99 4.28
C PRO A 256 18.46 8.41 5.52
N GLY A 257 18.48 7.56 6.54
CA GLY A 257 19.29 7.78 7.73
C GLY A 257 20.79 7.65 7.42
N THR A 258 21.61 8.47 8.08
CA THR A 258 23.08 8.51 7.89
C THR A 258 23.85 7.72 8.96
N GLY A 259 23.15 7.08 9.89
CA GLY A 259 23.74 6.32 11.00
C GLY A 259 24.05 4.85 10.67
N ARG A 260 24.68 4.15 11.63
CA ARG A 260 24.87 2.70 11.53
C ARG A 260 23.56 1.98 11.87
N ALA A 261 23.22 0.95 11.11
CA ALA A 261 22.11 0.05 11.43
C ALA A 261 22.32 -0.58 12.81
N ALA A 262 21.39 -0.35 13.74
CA ALA A 262 21.45 -0.86 15.10
C ALA A 262 20.22 -1.73 15.40
N VAL A 263 20.46 -2.96 15.84
CA VAL A 263 19.37 -3.85 16.26
C VAL A 263 18.78 -3.34 17.58
N ARG A 264 17.51 -2.95 17.56
CA ARG A 264 16.75 -2.58 18.76
C ARG A 264 15.97 -3.76 19.32
N GLY A 265 15.86 -3.78 20.66
CA GLY A 265 14.95 -4.66 21.39
C GLY A 265 13.49 -4.21 21.26
N ILE A 266 12.57 -5.11 21.62
CA ILE A 266 11.12 -4.85 21.68
C ILE A 266 10.65 -5.23 23.09
N ASP A 267 9.70 -4.48 23.66
CA ASP A 267 9.08 -4.87 24.92
C ASP A 267 8.50 -6.30 24.80
N PRO A 268 8.91 -7.24 25.66
CA PRO A 268 8.42 -8.62 25.62
C PRO A 268 6.88 -8.75 25.68
N ARG A 269 6.17 -7.77 26.26
CA ARG A 269 4.70 -7.71 26.28
C ARG A 269 4.13 -7.51 24.88
N VAL A 270 4.74 -6.63 24.07
CA VAL A 270 4.35 -6.38 22.68
C VAL A 270 4.61 -7.64 21.85
N THR A 271 5.80 -8.23 21.96
CA THR A 271 6.14 -9.49 21.27
C THR A 271 5.16 -10.60 21.62
N ARG A 272 4.81 -10.78 22.91
CA ARG A 272 3.81 -11.77 23.32
C ARG A 272 2.41 -11.47 22.77
N ALA A 273 2.01 -10.21 22.68
CA ALA A 273 0.71 -9.81 22.14
C ALA A 273 0.59 -10.11 20.65
N VAL A 274 1.59 -9.71 19.86
CA VAL A 274 1.67 -9.99 18.42
C VAL A 274 1.71 -11.50 18.16
N ASN A 275 2.57 -12.23 18.86
CA ASN A 275 2.66 -13.70 18.73
C ASN A 275 1.36 -14.41 19.12
N ARG A 276 0.53 -13.86 20.01
CA ARG A 276 -0.79 -14.43 20.31
C ARG A 276 -1.73 -14.33 19.11
N GLN A 277 -1.77 -13.20 18.42
CA GLN A 277 -2.65 -13.03 17.25
C GLN A 277 -2.18 -13.91 16.08
N TRP A 278 -0.88 -13.93 15.82
CA TRP A 278 -0.35 -14.81 14.78
C TRP A 278 -0.63 -16.30 15.02
N ARG A 279 -0.51 -16.78 16.26
CA ARG A 279 -0.88 -18.17 16.57
C ARG A 279 -2.36 -18.47 16.29
N ARG A 280 -3.25 -17.48 16.43
CA ARG A 280 -4.68 -17.62 16.08
C ARG A 280 -4.85 -17.74 14.57
N ILE A 281 -4.23 -16.83 13.82
CA ILE A 281 -4.18 -16.85 12.36
C ILE A 281 -3.61 -18.17 11.85
N GLU A 282 -2.42 -18.57 12.30
CA GLU A 282 -1.76 -19.82 11.88
C GLU A 282 -2.60 -21.06 12.12
N ARG A 283 -3.24 -21.19 13.29
CA ARG A 283 -4.13 -22.32 13.58
C ARG A 283 -5.33 -22.35 12.64
N TRP A 284 -5.91 -21.19 12.36
CA TRP A 284 -7.02 -21.11 11.42
C TRP A 284 -6.57 -21.49 10.01
N LEU A 285 -5.42 -20.96 9.55
CA LEU A 285 -4.86 -21.28 8.24
C LEU A 285 -4.53 -22.76 8.12
N GLU A 286 -3.95 -23.38 9.15
CA GLU A 286 -3.65 -24.82 9.15
C GLU A 286 -4.91 -25.67 8.93
N ALA A 287 -6.04 -25.27 9.51
CA ALA A 287 -7.30 -26.00 9.40
C ALA A 287 -8.10 -25.68 8.11
N ASN A 288 -8.05 -24.44 7.62
CA ASN A 288 -8.97 -23.96 6.57
C ASN A 288 -8.26 -23.55 5.27
N ALA A 289 -7.03 -23.06 5.36
CA ALA A 289 -6.25 -22.56 4.23
C ALA A 289 -4.78 -23.06 4.29
N PRO A 290 -4.55 -24.38 4.18
CA PRO A 290 -3.24 -24.99 4.39
C PRO A 290 -2.17 -24.52 3.39
N GLU A 291 -2.55 -24.11 2.17
CA GLU A 291 -1.59 -23.54 1.23
C GLU A 291 -1.10 -22.17 1.69
N SER A 292 -2.01 -21.32 2.16
CA SER A 292 -1.62 -20.05 2.80
C SER A 292 -0.77 -20.28 4.05
N ARG A 293 -1.04 -21.34 4.83
CA ARG A 293 -0.21 -21.69 6.00
C ARG A 293 1.21 -22.07 5.59
N ARG A 294 1.37 -22.85 4.53
CA ARG A 294 2.68 -23.27 3.98
C ARG A 294 3.45 -22.10 3.37
N ALA A 295 2.73 -21.14 2.80
CA ALA A 295 3.32 -19.98 2.15
C ALA A 295 3.79 -18.88 3.11
N LEU A 296 3.46 -18.96 4.42
CA LEU A 296 3.99 -18.03 5.41
C LEU A 296 5.53 -18.17 5.51
N PRO A 297 6.30 -17.10 5.26
CA PRO A 297 7.75 -17.21 5.30
C PRO A 297 8.29 -17.32 6.73
N PRO A 298 9.57 -17.71 6.85
CA PRO A 298 10.26 -17.67 8.13
C PRO A 298 10.37 -16.23 8.69
N PRO A 299 10.76 -16.10 9.97
CA PRO A 299 11.12 -14.82 10.57
C PRO A 299 12.13 -14.00 9.78
N ALA A 300 11.95 -12.68 9.76
CA ALA A 300 12.94 -11.75 9.28
C ALA A 300 14.16 -11.76 10.21
N ARG A 301 15.35 -11.48 9.65
CA ARG A 301 16.55 -11.26 10.47
C ARG A 301 16.50 -9.87 11.10
N ALA A 302 16.74 -9.79 12.40
CA ALA A 302 16.72 -8.52 13.14
C ALA A 302 17.70 -7.46 12.55
N GLY A 303 18.84 -7.91 12.02
CA GLY A 303 19.80 -7.03 11.32
C GLY A 303 19.27 -6.51 9.99
N THR A 304 18.48 -7.29 9.26
CA THR A 304 17.85 -6.84 8.01
C THR A 304 16.81 -5.76 8.29
N ILE A 305 16.02 -5.90 9.37
CA ILE A 305 15.09 -4.84 9.80
C ILE A 305 15.86 -3.58 10.19
N ALA A 306 16.95 -3.70 10.96
CA ALA A 306 17.75 -2.55 11.36
C ALA A 306 18.37 -1.81 10.16
N VAL A 307 18.76 -2.54 9.11
CA VAL A 307 19.24 -1.94 7.86
C VAL A 307 18.11 -1.22 7.13
N ALA A 308 16.90 -1.79 7.06
CA ALA A 308 15.75 -1.13 6.45
C ALA A 308 15.36 0.15 7.22
N GLU A 309 15.23 0.08 8.56
CA GLU A 309 14.94 1.24 9.41
C GLU A 309 15.98 2.37 9.19
N MET A 310 17.28 2.02 9.13
CA MET A 310 18.33 2.99 8.82
C MET A 310 18.19 3.56 7.40
N GLN A 311 18.01 2.71 6.39
CA GLN A 311 17.93 3.13 4.98
C GLN A 311 16.70 3.98 4.66
N MET A 312 15.64 3.84 5.46
CA MET A 312 14.41 4.62 5.37
C MET A 312 14.42 5.84 6.30
N GLY A 313 15.43 6.00 7.16
CA GLY A 313 15.49 7.12 8.12
C GLY A 313 14.42 7.08 9.21
N LEU A 314 13.71 5.96 9.37
CA LEU A 314 12.54 5.83 10.25
C LEU A 314 12.57 4.53 11.04
N LEU A 315 11.92 4.52 12.21
CA LEU A 315 11.78 3.33 13.04
C LEU A 315 10.46 2.63 12.74
N PHE A 316 10.50 1.31 12.58
CA PHE A 316 9.27 0.53 12.49
C PHE A 316 8.59 0.51 13.85
N PRO A 317 7.26 0.66 13.95
CA PRO A 317 6.54 0.44 15.18
C PRO A 317 6.84 -0.95 15.78
N ASP A 318 6.88 -1.03 17.12
CA ASP A 318 7.26 -2.26 17.85
C ASP A 318 6.42 -3.48 17.48
N ASP A 319 5.13 -3.28 17.19
CA ASP A 319 4.23 -4.33 16.79
C ASP A 319 4.46 -4.80 15.34
N LEU A 320 4.74 -3.88 14.41
CA LEU A 320 5.18 -4.23 13.06
C LEU A 320 6.51 -5.01 13.10
N ARG A 321 7.51 -4.50 13.83
CA ARG A 321 8.81 -5.17 14.00
C ARG A 321 8.65 -6.57 14.61
N ALA A 322 7.82 -6.70 15.65
CA ALA A 322 7.54 -8.00 16.26
C ALA A 322 6.84 -8.97 15.30
N SER A 323 6.00 -8.46 14.40
CA SER A 323 5.36 -9.26 13.35
C SER A 323 6.36 -9.76 12.32
N LEU A 324 7.25 -8.88 11.83
CA LEU A 324 8.30 -9.23 10.87
C LEU A 324 9.30 -10.24 11.45
N LEU A 325 9.62 -10.12 12.74
CA LEU A 325 10.41 -11.11 13.48
C LEU A 325 9.69 -12.46 13.70
N ARG A 326 8.44 -12.59 13.26
CA ARG A 326 7.72 -13.85 13.22
C ARG A 326 7.54 -14.38 11.80
N HIS A 327 7.12 -13.51 10.88
CA HIS A 327 6.96 -13.79 9.46
C HIS A 327 7.46 -12.58 8.66
N ASP A 328 8.48 -12.79 7.82
CA ASP A 328 9.08 -11.75 6.97
C ASP A 328 8.21 -11.43 5.75
N GLY A 329 6.99 -10.95 5.98
CA GLY A 329 6.09 -10.53 4.90
C GLY A 329 5.99 -11.54 3.77
N ILE A 330 6.08 -11.11 2.51
CA ILE A 330 6.12 -11.92 1.27
C ILE A 330 6.92 -11.13 0.22
N ALA A 331 7.73 -11.83 -0.59
CA ALA A 331 8.50 -11.24 -1.69
C ALA A 331 7.79 -11.28 -3.08
N SER A 332 6.81 -12.18 -3.30
CA SER A 332 5.87 -12.22 -4.45
C SER A 332 4.96 -13.46 -4.41
N GLY A 333 3.81 -13.42 -5.11
CA GLY A 333 2.98 -14.60 -5.44
C GLY A 333 1.58 -14.64 -4.81
N ARG A 334 0.79 -15.69 -5.12
CA ARG A 334 -0.48 -15.99 -4.41
C ARG A 334 -0.13 -16.52 -3.03
N THR A 335 -0.29 -15.70 -2.00
CA THR A 335 0.04 -16.06 -0.60
C THR A 335 -0.79 -15.21 0.38
N PHE A 336 -0.49 -15.22 1.67
CA PHE A 336 -1.25 -14.57 2.74
C PHE A 336 -1.42 -13.07 2.49
N ARG A 337 -2.68 -12.61 2.40
CA ARG A 337 -3.03 -11.20 2.21
C ARG A 337 -3.75 -10.65 3.44
N PHE A 338 -3.51 -9.38 3.75
CA PHE A 338 -4.42 -8.57 4.54
C PHE A 338 -5.38 -7.88 3.59
N PHE A 339 -6.62 -8.35 3.52
CA PHE A 339 -7.61 -7.85 2.56
C PHE A 339 -7.10 -8.07 1.12
N LEU A 340 -6.99 -7.01 0.32
CA LEU A 340 -6.37 -7.07 -1.00
C LEU A 340 -4.85 -6.92 -0.98
N TYR A 341 -4.20 -6.68 0.15
CA TYR A 341 -2.77 -6.36 0.17
C TYR A 341 -1.92 -7.58 0.54
N GLN A 342 -1.04 -8.00 -0.37
CA GLN A 342 0.02 -8.96 -0.08
C GLN A 342 0.98 -8.32 0.93
N GLY A 343 1.23 -8.97 2.07
CA GLY A 343 2.15 -8.42 3.07
C GLY A 343 3.56 -8.38 2.51
N MET A 344 4.26 -7.25 2.60
CA MET A 344 5.62 -7.10 2.06
C MET A 344 6.69 -7.61 3.02
N ASP A 345 7.70 -8.29 2.50
CA ASP A 345 8.93 -8.60 3.25
C ASP A 345 9.72 -7.32 3.57
N VAL A 346 10.67 -7.37 4.51
CA VAL A 346 11.43 -6.18 4.95
C VAL A 346 12.13 -5.45 3.79
N ARG A 347 12.56 -6.18 2.75
CA ARG A 347 13.23 -5.57 1.59
C ARG A 347 12.22 -4.88 0.70
N GLY A 348 11.07 -5.52 0.45
CA GLY A 348 9.94 -4.96 -0.27
C GLY A 348 9.44 -3.68 0.39
N ILE A 349 9.28 -3.67 1.72
CA ILE A 349 8.92 -2.46 2.49
C ILE A 349 9.89 -1.31 2.16
N ARG A 350 11.20 -1.55 2.25
CA ARG A 350 12.22 -0.54 1.99
C ARG A 350 12.23 -0.10 0.53
N ASP A 351 12.16 -1.05 -0.40
CA ASP A 351 12.30 -0.78 -1.83
C ASP A 351 11.06 -0.05 -2.36
N ALA A 352 9.86 -0.41 -1.90
CA ALA A 352 8.63 0.33 -2.15
C ALA A 352 8.73 1.75 -1.58
N TRP A 353 9.18 1.90 -0.33
CA TRP A 353 9.37 3.23 0.27
C TRP A 353 10.31 4.13 -0.52
N ARG A 354 11.46 3.61 -0.98
CA ARG A 354 12.41 4.36 -1.81
C ARG A 354 11.82 4.74 -3.16
N MET A 355 11.09 3.82 -3.78
CA MET A 355 10.42 4.07 -5.04
C MET A 355 9.38 5.18 -4.88
N LEU A 356 8.53 5.10 -3.86
CA LEU A 356 7.48 6.09 -3.59
C LEU A 356 8.07 7.46 -3.22
N CYS A 357 9.14 7.52 -2.43
CA CYS A 357 9.89 8.75 -2.17
C CYS A 357 10.64 9.31 -3.40
N GLY A 358 10.88 8.49 -4.42
CA GLY A 358 11.50 8.91 -5.68
C GLY A 358 10.51 9.44 -6.70
N VAL A 359 9.20 9.22 -6.49
CA VAL A 359 8.14 9.81 -7.31
C VAL A 359 7.91 11.24 -6.79
N ASP A 360 7.98 12.21 -7.70
CA ASP A 360 7.81 13.64 -7.41
C ASP A 360 6.50 13.90 -6.65
N SER A 361 6.61 14.14 -5.34
CA SER A 361 5.48 14.49 -4.47
C SER A 361 5.51 15.98 -4.19
N GLN A 362 4.38 16.63 -4.43
CA GLN A 362 4.11 17.95 -3.88
C GLN A 362 3.80 17.75 -2.40
N ASP A 363 4.57 18.41 -1.55
CA ASP A 363 4.29 18.53 -0.11
C ASP A 363 3.09 19.47 0.08
N TYR A 364 1.94 18.96 0.54
CA TYR A 364 0.77 19.77 0.88
C TYR A 364 0.69 20.08 2.38
N GLY A 365 1.72 19.73 3.16
CA GLY A 365 1.92 20.10 4.56
C GLY A 365 1.17 19.26 5.60
N ASP A 366 0.17 18.45 5.19
CA ASP A 366 -0.34 17.35 6.02
C ASP A 366 0.16 16.03 5.45
N PRO A 367 1.08 15.34 6.13
CA PRO A 367 1.57 14.02 5.71
C PRO A 367 0.50 12.95 5.41
N ARG A 368 -0.73 13.10 5.91
CA ARG A 368 -1.86 12.20 5.59
C ARG A 368 -2.79 12.73 4.49
N GLY A 369 -2.63 13.99 4.12
CA GLY A 369 -3.32 14.63 3.01
C GLY A 369 -2.53 14.57 1.70
N ASP A 370 -1.25 14.20 1.76
CA ASP A 370 -0.37 14.11 0.61
C ASP A 370 -0.54 12.78 -0.14
N TRP A 371 -0.14 12.77 -1.42
CA TRP A 371 -0.09 11.54 -2.24
C TRP A 371 0.84 10.51 -1.60
N TRP A 372 2.00 10.96 -1.14
CA TRP A 372 2.97 10.18 -0.40
C TRP A 372 3.75 11.08 0.56
N ASP A 373 4.11 10.52 1.70
CA ASP A 373 4.95 11.15 2.72
C ASP A 373 5.94 10.10 3.26
N GLY A 374 7.19 10.50 3.46
CA GLY A 374 8.26 9.59 3.85
C GLY A 374 8.07 8.93 5.22
N ARG A 375 7.15 9.40 6.07
CA ARG A 375 6.84 8.75 7.35
C ARG A 375 5.95 7.52 7.21
N MET A 376 5.37 7.28 6.03
CA MET A 376 4.49 6.14 5.76
C MET A 376 5.31 4.89 5.44
N ILE A 377 5.04 3.81 6.16
CA ILE A 377 5.72 2.53 5.96
C ILE A 377 4.81 1.65 5.11
N PRO A 378 5.14 1.35 3.84
CA PRO A 378 4.34 0.44 3.03
C PRO A 378 4.56 -0.96 3.56
N VAL A 379 3.49 -1.60 4.04
CA VAL A 379 3.53 -2.96 4.63
C VAL A 379 2.80 -4.00 3.78
N GLY A 380 2.14 -3.57 2.71
CA GLY A 380 1.54 -4.45 1.73
C GLY A 380 1.21 -3.75 0.42
N GLU A 381 1.08 -4.51 -0.66
CA GLU A 381 0.72 -4.05 -2.00
C GLU A 381 -0.38 -4.91 -2.62
N ASP A 382 -1.15 -4.33 -3.53
CA ASP A 382 -2.12 -5.08 -4.33
C ASP A 382 -1.62 -5.46 -5.75
N GLY A 383 -0.46 -4.94 -6.15
CA GLY A 383 0.14 -5.12 -7.48
C GLY A 383 -0.37 -4.12 -8.54
N LEU A 384 -1.22 -3.16 -8.16
CA LEU A 384 -1.79 -2.12 -9.01
C LEU A 384 -1.32 -0.70 -8.60
N GLY A 385 -0.32 -0.62 -7.72
CA GLY A 385 0.24 0.64 -7.22
C GLY A 385 -0.38 1.12 -5.90
N ASN A 386 -1.35 0.39 -5.35
CA ASN A 386 -1.95 0.73 -4.06
C ASN A 386 -1.20 0.02 -2.94
N HIS A 387 -1.11 0.67 -1.78
CA HIS A 387 -0.35 0.17 -0.64
C HIS A 387 -1.15 0.22 0.65
N LEU A 388 -1.02 -0.84 1.45
CA LEU A 388 -1.36 -0.78 2.87
C LEU A 388 -0.18 -0.13 3.59
N VAL A 389 -0.43 0.91 4.37
CA VAL A 389 0.62 1.70 5.04
C VAL A 389 0.44 1.73 6.54
N VAL A 390 1.55 1.87 7.26
CA VAL A 390 1.57 2.19 8.70
C VAL A 390 2.21 3.56 8.87
N ASP A 391 1.50 4.47 9.53
CA ASP A 391 2.08 5.75 9.92
C ASP A 391 3.11 5.54 11.05
N SER A 392 4.39 5.84 10.80
CA SER A 392 5.46 5.58 11.78
C SER A 392 5.28 6.35 13.10
N VAL A 393 4.58 7.50 13.07
CA VAL A 393 4.39 8.39 14.22
C VAL A 393 3.09 8.06 14.94
N ARG A 394 1.97 8.09 14.22
CA ARG A 394 0.62 7.89 14.78
C ARG A 394 0.22 6.43 14.87
N ARG A 395 0.94 5.53 14.19
CA ARG A 395 0.80 4.06 14.21
C ARG A 395 -0.48 3.49 13.61
N ASP A 396 -1.44 4.32 13.25
CA ASP A 396 -2.64 3.86 12.55
C ASP A 396 -2.25 3.20 11.20
N VAL A 397 -3.02 2.19 10.82
CA VAL A 397 -2.93 1.57 9.51
C VAL A 397 -3.85 2.32 8.55
N GLY A 398 -3.33 2.61 7.37
CA GLY A 398 -4.05 3.26 6.29
C GLY A 398 -3.85 2.52 4.97
N GLU A 399 -4.41 3.08 3.92
CA GLU A 399 -4.14 2.70 2.54
C GLU A 399 -3.88 3.95 1.69
N THR A 400 -3.00 3.80 0.71
CA THR A 400 -2.74 4.80 -0.33
C THR A 400 -3.14 4.20 -1.66
N ASP A 401 -3.90 4.94 -2.47
CA ASP A 401 -4.11 4.59 -3.87
C ASP A 401 -3.07 5.27 -4.78
N HIS A 402 -2.89 4.72 -5.98
CA HIS A 402 -2.02 5.30 -7.00
C HIS A 402 -2.57 6.62 -7.60
N GLU A 403 -3.80 7.00 -7.27
CA GLU A 403 -4.47 8.23 -7.73
C GLU A 403 -4.26 9.42 -6.77
N GLY A 404 -3.64 9.19 -5.61
CA GLY A 404 -3.28 10.21 -4.62
C GLY A 404 -4.20 10.39 -3.45
N THR A 405 -5.03 9.39 -3.15
CA THR A 405 -5.79 9.35 -1.91
C THR A 405 -5.06 8.52 -0.87
N MET A 406 -4.83 9.10 0.30
CA MET A 406 -4.44 8.38 1.50
C MET A 406 -5.57 8.39 2.53
N VAL A 407 -5.98 7.21 3.00
CA VAL A 407 -7.05 7.08 3.99
C VAL A 407 -6.64 6.17 5.16
N PHE A 408 -6.94 6.61 6.39
CA PHE A 408 -6.64 5.86 7.63
C PHE A 408 -7.88 5.14 8.19
N ALA A 409 -8.64 4.56 7.28
CA ALA A 409 -9.76 3.70 7.58
C ALA A 409 -9.93 2.64 6.48
N PRO A 410 -8.91 1.80 6.20
CA PRO A 410 -9.00 0.79 5.15
C PRO A 410 -10.18 -0.12 5.42
N GLY A 411 -10.97 -0.41 4.39
CA GLY A 411 -12.20 -1.19 4.58
C GLY A 411 -13.34 -0.44 5.29
N GLY A 412 -13.22 0.88 5.51
CA GLY A 412 -14.15 1.68 6.30
C GLY A 412 -13.94 1.60 7.82
N VAL A 413 -12.88 0.94 8.29
CA VAL A 413 -12.61 0.75 9.73
C VAL A 413 -11.29 1.38 10.15
N ARG A 414 -11.30 2.07 11.28
CA ARG A 414 -10.09 2.66 11.83
C ARG A 414 -9.26 1.60 12.56
N ILE A 415 -8.06 1.34 12.06
CA ILE A 415 -7.13 0.35 12.61
C ILE A 415 -5.96 1.08 13.26
N ARG A 416 -5.86 1.04 14.59
CA ARG A 416 -4.98 1.91 15.38
C ARG A 416 -3.52 1.48 15.48
N SER A 417 -3.20 0.28 15.04
CA SER A 417 -1.85 -0.28 15.10
C SER A 417 -1.73 -1.54 14.24
N TYR A 418 -0.51 -1.97 13.93
CA TYR A 418 -0.29 -3.23 13.23
C TYR A 418 -0.75 -4.44 14.07
N HIS A 419 -0.61 -4.39 15.39
CA HIS A 419 -1.24 -5.38 16.28
C HIS A 419 -2.77 -5.36 16.19
N ALA A 420 -3.40 -4.18 16.06
CA ALA A 420 -4.86 -4.09 15.87
C ALA A 420 -5.30 -4.72 14.54
N LEU A 421 -4.52 -4.53 13.46
CA LEU A 421 -4.73 -5.23 12.18
C LEU A 421 -4.72 -6.74 12.38
N LEU A 422 -3.64 -7.28 12.97
CA LEU A 422 -3.50 -8.72 13.25
C LEU A 422 -4.65 -9.25 14.12
N LYS A 423 -5.08 -8.49 15.13
CA LYS A 423 -6.19 -8.89 16.00
C LYS A 423 -7.51 -8.93 15.25
N LEU A 424 -7.83 -7.90 14.47
CA LEU A 424 -9.06 -7.85 13.67
C LEU A 424 -9.10 -8.98 12.65
N THR A 425 -7.98 -9.24 11.96
CA THR A 425 -7.84 -10.39 11.07
C THR A 425 -8.07 -11.71 11.81
N ALA A 426 -7.42 -11.93 12.96
CA ALA A 426 -7.61 -13.16 13.74
C ALA A 426 -9.06 -13.33 14.22
N ASP A 427 -9.70 -12.25 14.67
CA ASP A 427 -11.10 -12.26 15.11
C ASP A 427 -12.04 -12.61 13.95
N ALA A 428 -11.85 -11.99 12.76
CA ALA A 428 -12.67 -12.27 11.59
C ALA A 428 -12.52 -13.71 11.09
N LEU A 429 -11.28 -14.24 11.06
CA LEU A 429 -11.01 -15.63 10.69
C LEU A 429 -11.71 -16.61 11.64
N GLU A 430 -11.55 -16.44 12.95
CA GLU A 430 -12.11 -17.37 13.94
C GLU A 430 -13.64 -17.32 14.03
N THR A 431 -14.25 -16.17 13.73
CA THR A 431 -15.70 -15.97 13.86
C THR A 431 -16.46 -16.09 12.54
N GLY A 432 -15.76 -16.08 11.40
CA GLY A 432 -16.37 -15.90 10.07
C GLY A 432 -16.96 -14.51 9.87
N GLY A 433 -16.59 -13.54 10.71
CA GLY A 433 -17.00 -12.14 10.65
C GLY A 433 -16.23 -11.32 9.61
N THR A 434 -16.23 -10.00 9.74
CA THR A 434 -15.58 -9.09 8.78
C THR A 434 -14.57 -8.17 9.46
N VAL A 435 -13.67 -7.61 8.65
CA VAL A 435 -12.88 -6.43 8.99
C VAL A 435 -13.32 -5.30 8.08
N GLY A 436 -14.22 -4.45 8.57
CA GLY A 436 -14.93 -3.51 7.72
C GLY A 436 -15.79 -4.27 6.70
N HIS A 437 -15.68 -3.93 5.43
CA HIS A 437 -16.36 -4.66 4.35
C HIS A 437 -15.62 -5.92 3.89
N TRP A 438 -14.49 -6.30 4.49
CA TRP A 438 -13.71 -7.48 4.09
C TRP A 438 -14.11 -8.72 4.87
N LYS A 439 -14.56 -9.77 4.17
CA LYS A 439 -14.86 -11.08 4.75
C LYS A 439 -13.82 -12.11 4.32
N PRO A 440 -13.16 -12.81 5.27
CA PRO A 440 -12.23 -13.87 4.91
C PRO A 440 -12.96 -15.10 4.39
N VAL A 441 -12.44 -15.69 3.32
CA VAL A 441 -12.92 -16.95 2.76
C VAL A 441 -11.74 -17.89 2.48
N ALA A 442 -11.99 -19.19 2.56
CA ALA A 442 -11.01 -20.20 2.16
C ALA A 442 -11.39 -20.78 0.80
N VAL A 443 -10.54 -20.60 -0.20
CA VAL A 443 -10.77 -21.06 -1.58
C VAL A 443 -9.58 -21.89 -2.02
N ASP A 444 -9.81 -23.16 -2.35
CA ASP A 444 -8.77 -24.11 -2.79
C ASP A 444 -7.54 -24.18 -1.86
N GLY A 445 -7.78 -24.09 -0.55
CA GLY A 445 -6.73 -24.10 0.47
C GLY A 445 -5.97 -22.78 0.63
N TRP A 446 -6.40 -21.71 -0.03
CA TRP A 446 -5.88 -20.34 0.12
C TRP A 446 -6.86 -19.47 0.90
N LEU A 447 -6.33 -18.58 1.74
CA LEU A 447 -7.08 -17.46 2.29
C LEU A 447 -7.27 -16.41 1.20
N ASP A 448 -8.52 -16.02 1.00
CA ASP A 448 -8.94 -14.90 0.15
C ASP A 448 -9.88 -13.97 0.92
N TRP A 449 -10.23 -12.84 0.34
CA TRP A 449 -11.10 -11.84 0.94
C TRP A 449 -12.17 -11.36 -0.03
N GLU A 450 -13.43 -11.51 0.37
CA GLU A 450 -14.58 -10.99 -0.36
C GLU A 450 -15.00 -9.63 0.19
N ILE A 451 -15.46 -8.75 -0.70
CA ILE A 451 -16.14 -7.52 -0.29
C ILE A 451 -17.61 -7.87 -0.01
N VAL A 452 -18.08 -7.55 1.18
CA VAL A 452 -19.50 -7.59 1.52
C VAL A 452 -20.04 -6.18 1.61
N GLU A 453 -21.05 -5.87 0.79
CA GLU A 453 -21.83 -4.64 0.92
C GLU A 453 -22.83 -4.82 2.06
N ASP A 454 -22.96 -3.80 2.92
CA ASP A 454 -23.93 -3.75 4.03
C ASP A 454 -25.39 -3.68 3.55
#